data_AF-A0A955ASG1-F1
#
_entry.id   AF-A0A955ASG1-F1
#
_cell.length_a   1.000
_cell.length_b   1.000
_cell.length_c   1.000
_cell.angle_alpha   90.00
_cell.angle_beta   90.00
_cell.angle_gamma   90.00
#
_symmetry.space_group_name_H-M   'P 1'
#
loop_
_entity.id
_entity.type
_entity.pdbx_description
1 polymer ?
#
loop_
_entity_poly.entity_id
_entity_poly.type
_entity_poly.pdbx_seq_one_letter_code
_entity_poly.pdbx_strand_id
1 'polypeptide(L)'
;MELPILNQAFPSRDYLNGLSAQDFRPADIPPLPMSLSEAKQRGWDELDIVFVTGDAYIDHPSFAMAILGRVLEAAGFRIGIISQPDWHNCDAWREFGRPRLFFAISAGNMDSMINHYTANKKVRNNDAYSPGGRIGLRP
;
A
#
# COMPACT_ATOMS: atom_id res chain seq x y z
N MET A 1 12.43 -7.28 29.63
CA MET A 1 11.33 -7.07 28.66
C MET A 1 11.53 -8.10 27.57
N GLU A 2 10.83 -9.23 27.65
CA GLU A 2 10.94 -10.30 26.65
C GLU A 2 10.17 -9.88 25.39
N LEU A 3 10.86 -9.91 24.26
CA LEU A 3 10.27 -9.62 22.95
C LEU A 3 9.55 -10.90 22.46
N PRO A 4 8.20 -10.91 22.33
CA PRO A 4 7.42 -12.12 22.05
C PRO A 4 7.76 -12.81 20.71
N ILE A 5 8.44 -12.11 19.81
CA ILE A 5 8.67 -12.54 18.42
C ILE A 5 9.89 -13.46 18.31
N LEU A 6 10.87 -13.36 19.21
CA LEU A 6 12.13 -14.13 19.13
C LEU A 6 12.04 -15.54 19.73
N ASN A 7 11.00 -15.82 20.53
CA ASN A 7 10.82 -17.11 21.23
C ASN A 7 9.74 -18.00 20.60
N GLN A 8 9.18 -17.62 19.45
CA GLN A 8 8.32 -18.54 18.71
C GLN A 8 9.19 -19.52 17.91
N ALA A 9 8.93 -20.81 18.06
CA ALA A 9 9.57 -21.83 17.23
C ALA A 9 9.35 -21.48 15.76
N PHE A 10 10.44 -21.34 15.00
CA PHE A 10 10.35 -21.20 13.56
C PHE A 10 9.53 -22.37 13.00
N PRO A 11 8.61 -22.13 12.05
CA PRO A 11 7.86 -23.20 11.42
C PRO A 11 8.82 -24.28 10.92
N SER A 12 8.46 -25.56 11.12
CA SER A 12 9.27 -26.70 10.63
C SER A 12 9.57 -26.52 9.15
N ARG A 13 10.69 -27.02 8.63
CA ARG A 13 11.09 -26.86 7.20
C ARG A 13 9.99 -27.19 6.19
N ASP A 14 9.04 -28.03 6.58
CA ASP A 14 7.91 -28.48 5.78
C ASP A 14 6.65 -27.61 5.93
N TYR A 15 6.71 -26.47 6.62
CA TYR A 15 5.57 -25.57 6.80
C TYR A 15 4.96 -25.11 5.47
N LEU A 16 5.82 -24.90 4.46
CA LEU A 16 5.41 -24.54 3.12
C LEU A 16 4.64 -25.67 2.42
N ASN A 17 4.91 -26.93 2.76
CA ASN A 17 4.27 -28.10 2.16
C ASN A 17 2.81 -28.26 2.64
N GLY A 18 2.46 -27.68 3.79
CA GLY A 18 1.10 -27.67 4.34
C GLY A 18 0.28 -26.44 3.97
N LEU A 19 0.90 -25.41 3.39
CA LEU A 19 0.18 -24.30 2.78
C LEU A 19 -0.45 -24.84 1.50
N SER A 20 -1.73 -25.20 1.57
CA SER A 20 -2.46 -25.46 0.34
C SER A 20 -2.38 -24.20 -0.51
N ALA A 21 -1.89 -24.35 -1.74
CA ALA A 21 -2.25 -23.45 -2.82
C ALA A 21 -3.76 -23.66 -3.02
N GLN A 22 -4.59 -23.15 -2.11
CA GLN A 22 -5.97 -22.89 -2.43
C GLN A 22 -5.96 -22.08 -3.71
N ASP A 23 -6.95 -22.29 -4.58
CA ASP A 23 -7.14 -21.59 -5.84
C ASP A 23 -7.37 -20.08 -5.62
N PHE A 24 -6.38 -19.40 -5.06
CA PHE A 24 -6.32 -17.99 -4.86
C PHE A 24 -6.00 -17.40 -6.22
N ARG A 25 -7.04 -16.97 -6.90
CA ARG A 25 -6.91 -16.16 -8.10
C ARG A 25 -6.88 -14.71 -7.65
N PRO A 26 -5.71 -14.03 -7.73
CA PRO A 26 -5.63 -12.63 -7.32
C PRO A 26 -6.63 -11.74 -8.06
N ALA A 27 -7.03 -12.14 -9.27
CA ALA A 27 -7.99 -11.45 -10.11
C ALA A 27 -9.42 -11.37 -9.53
N ASP A 28 -9.79 -12.26 -8.60
CA ASP A 28 -11.15 -12.32 -8.05
C ASP A 28 -11.33 -11.40 -6.82
N ILE A 29 -10.24 -10.78 -6.33
CA ILE A 29 -10.27 -9.90 -5.15
C ILE A 29 -10.22 -8.44 -5.62
N PRO A 30 -11.25 -7.62 -5.31
CA PRO A 30 -11.22 -6.22 -5.68
C PRO A 30 -10.06 -5.49 -4.97
N PRO A 31 -9.30 -4.62 -5.65
CA PRO A 31 -8.25 -3.79 -5.04
C PRO A 31 -8.75 -3.04 -3.79
N LEU A 32 -7.85 -2.75 -2.84
CA LEU A 32 -8.21 -1.94 -1.67
C LEU A 32 -8.85 -0.62 -2.11
N PRO A 33 -9.87 -0.11 -1.39
CA PRO A 33 -10.59 1.08 -1.79
C PRO A 33 -9.65 2.28 -1.81
N MET A 34 -9.70 3.04 -2.91
CA MET A 34 -9.07 4.34 -3.07
C MET A 34 -10.06 5.50 -2.92
N SER A 35 -11.36 5.20 -2.77
CA SER A 35 -12.38 6.20 -2.48
C SER A 35 -13.37 5.74 -1.41
N LEU A 36 -14.04 6.69 -0.76
CA LEU A 36 -15.09 6.39 0.21
C LEU A 36 -16.27 5.65 -0.42
N SER A 37 -16.53 5.87 -1.72
CA SER A 37 -17.57 5.14 -2.46
C SER A 37 -17.24 3.64 -2.53
N GLU A 38 -16.00 3.28 -2.85
CA GLU A 38 -15.55 1.88 -2.87
C GLU A 38 -15.56 1.25 -1.47
N ALA A 39 -15.20 2.02 -0.44
CA ALA A 39 -15.32 1.55 0.95
C ALA A 39 -16.79 1.25 1.32
N LYS A 40 -17.72 2.12 0.93
CA LYS A 40 -19.17 1.90 1.14
C LYS A 40 -19.70 0.69 0.38
N GLN A 41 -19.21 0.42 -0.83
CA GLN A 41 -19.59 -0.79 -1.58
C GLN A 41 -19.19 -2.08 -0.85
N ARG A 42 -18.18 -2.01 0.02
CA ARG A 42 -17.76 -3.11 0.92
C ARG A 42 -18.54 -3.14 2.24
N GLY A 43 -19.49 -2.23 2.44
CA GLY A 43 -20.22 -2.07 3.71
C GLY A 43 -19.42 -1.35 4.80
N TRP A 44 -18.39 -0.58 4.43
CA TRP A 44 -17.57 0.16 5.38
C TRP A 44 -17.96 1.64 5.38
N ASP A 45 -18.49 2.12 6.51
CA ASP A 45 -18.83 3.53 6.70
C ASP A 45 -17.64 4.39 7.15
N GLU A 46 -16.59 3.74 7.66
CA GLU A 46 -15.33 4.35 8.09
C GLU A 46 -14.16 3.39 7.82
N LEU A 47 -12.94 3.93 7.75
CA LEU A 47 -11.70 3.16 7.64
C LEU A 47 -10.94 3.13 8.95
N ASP A 48 -10.29 2.00 9.23
CA ASP A 48 -9.41 1.84 10.39
C ASP A 48 -8.06 2.52 10.14
N ILE A 49 -7.46 2.23 8.98
CA ILE A 49 -6.14 2.69 8.61
C ILE A 49 -6.19 3.18 7.16
N VAL A 50 -5.64 4.36 6.92
CA VAL A 50 -5.48 4.92 5.57
C VAL A 50 -4.01 4.99 5.24
N PHE A 51 -3.58 4.23 4.23
CA PHE A 51 -2.23 4.35 3.70
C PHE A 51 -2.13 5.55 2.77
N VAL A 52 -1.05 6.31 2.88
CA VAL A 52 -0.71 7.37 1.94
C VAL A 52 0.62 7.01 1.31
N THR A 53 0.67 6.96 -0.02
CA THR A 53 1.86 6.54 -0.78
C THR A 53 2.22 7.51 -1.87
N GLY A 54 3.52 7.78 -2.01
CA GLY A 54 4.08 8.53 -3.13
C GLY A 54 4.12 7.73 -4.45
N ASP A 55 3.83 6.44 -4.44
CA ASP A 55 3.70 5.65 -5.68
C ASP A 55 2.25 5.54 -6.12
N ALA A 56 2.03 5.27 -7.40
CA ALA A 56 0.80 4.70 -7.93
C ALA A 56 0.45 3.45 -7.13
N TYR A 57 -0.82 3.32 -6.75
CA TYR A 57 -1.30 2.10 -6.12
C TYR A 57 -1.50 1.03 -7.19
N ILE A 58 -0.77 -0.06 -7.04
CA ILE A 58 -0.97 -1.31 -7.75
C ILE A 58 -1.10 -2.38 -6.69
N ASP A 59 -2.23 -3.09 -6.70
CA ASP A 59 -2.49 -4.14 -5.73
C ASP A 59 -1.75 -5.43 -6.10
N HIS A 60 -0.44 -5.40 -5.94
CA HIS A 60 0.47 -6.46 -6.33
C HIS A 60 1.54 -6.66 -5.25
N PRO A 61 1.98 -7.90 -4.96
CA PRO A 61 2.98 -8.17 -3.92
C PRO A 61 4.34 -7.48 -4.14
N SER A 62 4.64 -6.97 -5.33
CA SER A 62 5.85 -6.14 -5.54
C SER A 62 5.74 -4.73 -4.94
N PHE A 63 4.57 -4.33 -4.44
CA PHE A 63 4.32 -3.02 -3.85
C PHE A 63 4.11 -3.17 -2.35
N ALA A 64 4.97 -2.54 -1.55
CA ALA A 64 4.97 -2.69 -0.09
C ALA A 64 3.60 -2.33 0.53
N MET A 65 2.96 -1.28 0.02
CA MET A 65 1.66 -0.82 0.53
C MET A 65 0.53 -1.81 0.25
N ALA A 66 0.61 -2.55 -0.87
CA ALA A 66 -0.34 -3.62 -1.16
C ALA A 66 -0.17 -4.79 -0.19
N ILE A 67 1.08 -5.24 0.05
CA ILE A 67 1.34 -6.30 1.04
C ILE A 67 0.83 -5.89 2.42
N LEU A 68 1.27 -4.73 2.91
CA LEU A 68 0.91 -4.27 4.26
C LEU A 68 -0.61 -4.08 4.40
N GLY A 69 -1.24 -3.47 3.39
CA GLY A 69 -2.69 -3.29 3.35
C GLY A 69 -3.44 -4.62 3.37
N ARG A 70 -3.05 -5.59 2.54
CA ARG A 70 -3.69 -6.92 2.49
C ARG A 70 -3.46 -7.74 3.75
N VAL A 71 -2.28 -7.66 4.36
CA VAL A 71 -2.00 -8.34 5.65
C VAL A 71 -2.89 -7.78 6.76
N LEU A 72 -3.07 -6.45 6.83
CA LEU A 72 -3.94 -5.82 7.82
C LEU A 72 -5.43 -6.06 7.52
N GLU A 73 -5.84 -6.02 6.25
CA GLU A 73 -7.20 -6.37 5.84
C GLU A 73 -7.54 -7.82 6.20
N ALA A 74 -6.62 -8.76 5.97
CA ALA A 74 -6.78 -10.16 6.38
C ALA A 74 -6.85 -10.33 7.91
N ALA A 75 -6.26 -9.40 8.68
CA ALA A 75 -6.41 -9.34 10.13
C ALA A 75 -7.74 -8.69 10.59
N GLY A 76 -8.60 -8.29 9.66
CA GLY A 76 -9.94 -7.74 9.93
C GLY A 76 -10.01 -6.21 9.97
N PHE A 77 -8.95 -5.50 9.58
CA PHE A 77 -8.96 -4.04 9.52
C PHE A 77 -9.55 -3.52 8.21
N ARG A 78 -10.26 -2.39 8.28
CA ARG A 78 -10.79 -1.64 7.13
C ARG A 78 -9.71 -0.72 6.59
N ILE A 79 -9.16 -1.04 5.43
CA ILE A 79 -8.01 -0.34 4.85
C ILE A 79 -8.43 0.48 3.65
N GLY A 80 -7.89 1.69 3.51
CA GLY A 80 -7.95 2.47 2.25
C GLY A 80 -6.59 3.01 1.84
N ILE A 81 -6.46 3.35 0.56
CA ILE A 81 -5.21 3.84 -0.05
C ILE A 81 -5.44 5.22 -0.66
N ILE A 82 -4.61 6.19 -0.28
CA ILE A 82 -4.42 7.46 -0.98
C ILE A 82 -3.09 7.35 -1.74
N SER A 83 -3.16 7.39 -3.07
CA SER A 83 -1.99 7.25 -3.95
C SER A 83 -1.68 8.54 -4.68
N GLN A 84 -0.41 8.94 -4.64
CA GLN A 84 0.10 10.17 -5.26
C GLN A 84 -0.82 11.38 -5.05
N PRO A 85 -1.21 11.68 -3.80
CA PRO A 85 -2.11 12.79 -3.56
C PRO A 85 -1.44 14.11 -3.91
N ASP A 86 -2.22 15.08 -4.41
CA ASP A 86 -1.74 16.42 -4.71
C ASP A 86 -1.30 17.17 -3.44
N TRP A 87 0.01 17.19 -3.16
CA TRP A 87 0.56 17.72 -1.91
C TRP A 87 0.56 19.25 -1.83
N HIS A 88 0.07 19.94 -2.86
CA HIS A 88 -0.08 21.39 -2.83
C HIS A 88 -1.28 21.86 -2.02
N ASN A 89 -2.21 20.96 -1.68
CA ASN A 89 -3.35 21.23 -0.81
C ASN A 89 -3.66 20.04 0.12
N CYS A 90 -4.73 20.13 0.91
CA CYS A 90 -5.11 19.09 1.87
C CYS A 90 -6.34 18.27 1.44
N ASP A 91 -6.84 18.44 0.22
CA ASP A 91 -8.15 17.89 -0.16
C ASP A 91 -8.10 16.37 -0.31
N ALA A 92 -7.05 15.80 -0.91
CA ALA A 92 -6.90 14.35 -1.01
C ALA A 92 -6.77 13.66 0.36
N TRP A 93 -6.25 14.35 1.38
CA TRP A 93 -6.11 13.85 2.77
C TRP A 93 -7.46 13.80 3.48
N ARG A 94 -8.45 14.55 2.97
CA ARG A 94 -9.81 14.62 3.52
C ARG A 94 -10.75 13.63 2.85
N GLU A 95 -10.37 12.99 1.75
CA GLU A 95 -11.23 12.10 0.97
C GLU A 95 -11.89 11.02 1.82
N PHE A 96 -11.12 10.39 2.72
CA PHE A 96 -11.61 9.36 3.63
C PHE A 96 -12.07 9.88 5.00
N GLY A 97 -11.91 11.18 5.27
CA GLY A 97 -12.07 11.73 6.60
C GLY A 97 -11.02 11.19 7.59
N ARG A 98 -11.36 11.20 8.88
CA ARG A 98 -10.47 10.74 9.95
C ARG A 98 -10.55 9.21 10.07
N PRO A 99 -9.45 8.46 9.90
CA PRO A 99 -9.45 7.03 10.18
C PRO A 99 -9.63 6.75 11.68
N ARG A 100 -10.21 5.60 12.02
CA ARG A 100 -10.44 5.19 13.41
C ARG A 100 -9.13 5.02 14.19
N LEU A 101 -8.08 4.55 13.53
CA LEU A 101 -6.77 4.32 14.14
C LEU A 101 -5.75 5.38 13.72
N PHE A 102 -5.26 5.35 12.49
CA PHE A 102 -4.19 6.26 12.03
C PHE A 102 -4.04 6.32 10.51
N PHE A 103 -3.23 7.29 10.06
CA PHE A 103 -2.68 7.34 8.70
C PHE A 103 -1.29 6.67 8.67
N ALA A 104 -1.05 5.81 7.69
CA ALA A 104 0.23 5.14 7.44
C ALA A 104 0.91 5.77 6.21
N ILE A 105 1.92 6.61 6.42
CA ILE A 105 2.51 7.41 5.34
C ILE A 105 3.83 6.79 4.87
N SER A 106 3.99 6.62 3.56
CA SER A 106 5.21 6.16 2.91
C SER A 106 5.56 6.99 1.67
N ALA A 107 6.85 7.21 1.43
CA ALA A 107 7.33 7.85 0.20
C ALA A 107 7.16 6.95 -1.05
N GLY A 108 6.88 5.66 -0.87
CA GLY A 108 6.76 4.66 -1.95
C GLY A 108 7.83 3.56 -1.85
N ASN A 109 7.96 2.76 -2.91
CA ASN A 109 8.91 1.65 -3.02
C ASN A 109 10.30 2.12 -3.45
N MET A 110 10.41 3.26 -4.12
CA MET A 110 11.65 3.81 -4.63
C MET A 110 12.05 5.09 -3.90
N ASP A 111 13.35 5.21 -3.61
CA ASP A 111 13.94 6.44 -3.09
C ASP A 111 13.80 7.60 -4.09
N SER A 112 13.55 8.79 -3.55
CA SER A 112 13.33 10.01 -4.33
C SER A 112 14.51 10.37 -5.25
N MET A 113 15.75 10.22 -4.79
CA MET A 113 16.94 10.53 -5.59
C MET A 113 17.07 9.57 -6.76
N ILE A 114 16.80 8.28 -6.54
CA ILE A 114 16.87 7.25 -7.60
C ILE A 114 15.75 7.44 -8.63
N ASN A 115 14.60 7.96 -8.20
CA ASN A 115 13.49 8.24 -9.10
C ASN A 115 13.79 9.44 -10.01
N HIS A 116 14.36 10.52 -9.46
CA HIS A 116 14.70 11.70 -10.26
C HIS A 116 15.98 11.53 -11.08
N TYR A 117 16.94 10.73 -10.62
CA TYR A 117 18.27 10.66 -11.22
C TYR A 117 18.69 9.24 -11.59
N THR A 118 19.32 9.12 -12.76
CA THR A 118 20.08 7.92 -13.14
C THR A 118 21.34 7.76 -12.28
N ALA A 119 21.96 6.58 -12.32
CA ALA A 119 23.26 6.34 -11.66
C ALA A 119 24.34 7.35 -12.09
N ASN A 120 24.24 7.89 -13.30
CA ASN A 120 25.11 8.95 -13.83
C ASN A 120 24.61 10.38 -13.52
N LYS A 121 23.70 10.54 -12.55
CA LYS A 121 23.10 11.82 -12.14
C LYS A 121 22.35 12.59 -13.23
N LYS A 122 21.99 11.95 -14.35
CA LYS A 122 21.08 12.55 -15.34
C LYS A 122 19.64 12.45 -14.85
N VAL A 123 18.86 13.52 -15.05
CA VAL A 123 17.43 13.55 -14.76
C VAL A 123 16.70 12.47 -15.57
N ARG A 124 15.80 11.71 -14.94
CA ARG A 124 14.92 10.78 -15.63
C ARG A 124 13.75 11.54 -16.24
N ASN A 125 13.38 11.16 -17.47
CA ASN A 125 12.24 11.75 -18.18
C ASN A 125 10.92 11.00 -17.94
N ASN A 126 10.96 9.93 -17.15
CA ASN A 126 9.82 9.11 -16.79
C ASN A 126 9.94 8.63 -15.35
N ASP A 127 8.80 8.42 -14.71
CA ASP A 127 8.69 7.84 -13.37
C ASP A 127 7.95 6.50 -13.45
N ALA A 128 8.66 5.41 -13.17
CA ALA A 128 8.13 4.04 -13.28
C ALA A 128 7.01 3.74 -12.27
N TYR A 129 6.90 4.53 -11.21
CA TYR A 129 5.91 4.37 -10.14
C TYR A 129 4.79 5.40 -10.24
N SER A 130 4.72 6.18 -11.32
CA SER A 130 3.66 7.15 -11.55
C SER A 130 2.73 6.71 -12.70
N PRO A 131 1.41 6.97 -12.63
CA PRO A 131 0.47 6.59 -13.68
C PRO A 131 0.89 7.16 -15.03
N GLY A 132 1.04 6.28 -16.02
CA GLY A 132 1.46 6.63 -17.37
C GLY A 132 2.91 7.10 -17.49
N GLY A 133 3.75 6.86 -16.48
CA GLY A 133 5.15 7.31 -16.50
C GLY A 133 5.33 8.80 -16.21
N ARG A 134 4.28 9.51 -15.79
CA ARG A 134 4.27 10.97 -15.62
C ARG A 134 5.23 11.39 -14.52
N ILE A 135 6.09 12.35 -14.85
CA ILE A 135 6.98 12.99 -13.86
C ILE A 135 6.24 14.06 -13.06
N GLY A 136 6.77 14.40 -11.89
CA GLY A 136 6.23 15.49 -11.07
C GLY A 136 4.93 15.16 -10.34
N LEU A 137 4.59 13.88 -10.18
CA LEU A 137 3.49 13.39 -9.32
C LEU A 137 3.96 12.95 -7.94
N ARG A 138 5.25 13.18 -7.64
CA ARG A 138 5.88 12.90 -6.36
C ARG A 138 6.59 14.18 -5.88
N PRO A 139 6.58 14.47 -4.56
CA PRO A 139 7.27 15.63 -3.99
C PRO A 139 8.77 15.67 -4.30
#